data_AF-A0A024UTB9-F1
#
_entry.id   AF-A0A024UTB9-F1
#
_cell.length_a   1.000
_cell.length_b   1.000
_cell.length_c   1.000
_cell.angle_alpha   90.00
_cell.angle_beta   90.00
_cell.angle_gamma   90.00
#
_symmetry.space_group_name_H-M   'P 1'
#
loop_
_entity.id
_entity.type
_entity.pdbx_description
1 polymer ?
#
loop_
_entity_poly.entity_id
_entity_poly.type
_entity_poly.pdbx_seq_one_letter_code
_entity_poly.pdbx_strand_id
1 'polypeptide(L)'
;MDGPTNNGSPILTTGERAKEDGGRKRSLKHKHKQSPSQHSISTDSPDEQAKPPPKPQKDDGGASHLQELLTSKIAQLQVGDSSLDVDMGGIFSDAKLVDESRLLWKASKDEGDVARMDDTVHGIFAHMTQLQKKLSEVYSKYIVMREQKATLLESNMKVNATKGKLESLCRELQKQNKAIIAESRRIAEDENKKRQQLSQQFQTTIEDVSKKMEQQGKDYVASLQDNEALQTKLKTFLSQYELREEHYAHQLQAKDLAVQLAEAKLQHQIELTKRETEKVALTLEQTKNISDREVALQAQLASYSEKFEVVQETLSKSNTMFVTLRDEMDKMSKHIKRLEKENSALKKKCDQYDHGAIEMLQERGRVAEEAKRAQDKISKLEGLCRMLQAERNRLKDEQNKETAPAS
;
A
#
# COMPACT_ATOMS: atom_id res chain seq x y z
N MET A 1 -4.07 24.26 -29.66
CA MET A 1 -5.11 24.73 -28.75
C MET A 1 -5.71 23.50 -28.09
N ASP A 2 -5.66 23.52 -26.77
CA ASP A 2 -6.46 22.74 -25.80
C ASP A 2 -6.18 21.24 -25.62
N GLY A 3 -5.19 20.97 -24.76
CA GLY A 3 -5.38 20.00 -23.68
C GLY A 3 -6.06 20.70 -22.49
N PRO A 4 -6.63 19.96 -21.53
CA PRO A 4 -6.04 20.05 -20.19
C PRO A 4 -6.12 18.78 -19.32
N THR A 5 -5.02 18.59 -18.58
CA THR A 5 -4.91 18.23 -17.16
C THR A 5 -5.63 17.00 -16.61
N ASN A 6 -4.84 15.95 -16.32
CA ASN A 6 -5.21 14.89 -15.39
C ASN A 6 -4.57 15.12 -14.00
N ASN A 7 -5.38 14.79 -13.00
CA ASN A 7 -5.25 15.00 -11.57
C ASN A 7 -4.18 14.11 -10.89
N GLY A 8 -3.60 14.67 -9.83
CA GLY A 8 -3.61 14.04 -8.51
C GLY A 8 -2.56 12.96 -8.21
N SER A 9 -1.43 13.37 -7.66
CA SER A 9 -0.59 12.53 -6.79
C SER A 9 -0.55 13.15 -5.40
N PRO A 10 -0.91 12.45 -4.30
CA PRO A 10 -0.66 12.94 -2.95
C PRO A 10 0.73 12.49 -2.51
N ILE A 11 1.63 13.47 -2.30
CA ILE A 11 2.86 13.26 -1.53
C ILE A 11 2.48 13.24 -0.06
N LEU A 12 2.68 12.08 0.57
CA LEU A 12 2.62 11.89 2.01
C LEU A 12 3.76 12.65 2.67
N THR A 13 3.42 13.71 3.38
CA THR A 13 4.26 14.38 4.37
C THR A 13 3.99 13.76 5.74
N THR A 14 4.97 13.03 6.27
CA THR A 14 5.03 12.57 7.66
C THR A 14 6.51 12.52 8.04
N GLY A 15 7.02 13.07 9.14
CA GLY A 15 6.43 13.84 10.21
C GLY A 15 7.57 14.51 10.98
N GLU A 16 7.27 15.67 11.54
CA GLU A 16 8.15 16.45 12.40
C GLU A 16 8.57 15.64 13.64
N ARG A 17 9.89 15.59 13.87
CA ARG A 17 10.48 15.03 15.08
C ARG A 17 10.43 16.08 16.18
N ALA A 18 9.29 16.17 16.86
CA ALA A 18 9.16 16.87 18.13
C ALA A 18 10.02 16.14 19.19
N LYS A 19 11.10 16.79 19.63
CA LYS A 19 11.83 16.39 20.84
C LYS A 19 11.02 16.87 22.03
N GLU A 20 10.20 15.99 22.60
CA GLU A 20 9.55 16.27 23.86
C GLU A 20 10.50 16.05 25.05
N ASP A 21 10.33 17.00 25.96
CA ASP A 21 11.04 17.33 27.15
C ASP A 21 10.82 16.28 28.26
N GLY A 22 11.92 15.79 28.82
CA GLY A 22 11.94 14.80 29.89
C GLY A 22 12.84 15.23 31.05
N GLY A 23 12.92 16.54 31.32
CA GLY A 23 13.66 17.10 32.46
C GLY A 23 12.97 16.79 33.80
N ARG A 24 13.40 15.72 34.47
CA ARG A 24 12.95 15.35 35.82
C ARG A 24 13.44 16.38 36.84
N LYS A 25 12.57 17.33 37.18
CA LYS A 25 12.78 18.38 38.20
C LYS A 25 13.08 17.76 39.56
N ARG A 26 14.28 17.99 40.10
CA ARG A 26 14.57 17.86 41.53
C ARG A 26 14.06 19.14 42.21
N SER A 27 13.05 19.02 43.06
CA SER A 27 12.64 20.12 43.94
C SER A 27 12.97 19.74 45.38
N LEU A 28 14.04 20.37 45.87
CA LEU A 28 14.35 20.48 47.30
C LEU A 28 13.32 21.41 47.92
N LYS A 29 12.56 20.92 48.90
CA LYS A 29 11.83 21.77 49.86
C LYS A 29 12.23 21.37 51.27
N HIS A 30 13.13 22.16 51.84
CA HIS A 30 13.20 22.35 53.29
C HIS A 30 11.98 23.14 53.73
N LYS A 31 11.25 22.66 54.74
CA LYS A 31 10.65 23.56 55.73
C LYS A 31 10.49 22.88 57.09
N HIS A 32 11.16 23.51 58.04
CA HIS A 32 11.06 23.41 59.48
C HIS A 32 9.64 23.80 59.96
N LYS A 33 9.17 23.21 61.07
CA LYS A 33 8.68 23.89 62.30
C LYS A 33 7.50 23.16 63.00
N GLN A 34 7.82 22.74 64.24
CA GLN A 34 7.03 22.72 65.50
C GLN A 34 5.79 21.83 65.70
N SER A 35 5.77 21.32 66.93
CA SER A 35 4.81 20.54 67.72
C SER A 35 3.36 21.06 67.67
N PRO A 36 2.34 20.24 68.04
CA PRO A 36 2.02 20.09 69.47
C PRO A 36 1.44 18.71 69.91
N SER A 37 1.34 18.62 71.23
CA SER A 37 0.72 17.67 72.16
C SER A 37 -0.67 17.09 71.85
N GLN A 38 -0.91 15.85 72.34
CA GLN A 38 -1.78 15.46 73.50
C GLN A 38 -2.74 14.26 73.30
N HIS A 39 -2.92 13.53 74.43
CA HIS A 39 -3.94 12.52 74.79
C HIS A 39 -3.79 11.09 74.24
N SER A 40 -3.99 10.01 75.00
CA SER A 40 -4.44 9.77 76.39
C SER A 40 -4.37 8.26 76.67
N ILE A 41 -3.88 7.79 77.82
CA ILE A 41 -4.47 6.66 78.56
C ILE A 41 -4.24 6.90 80.07
N SER A 42 -5.34 6.94 80.79
CA SER A 42 -5.49 7.06 82.24
C SER A 42 -5.24 5.74 82.97
N THR A 43 -4.75 5.80 84.21
CA THR A 43 -5.23 5.10 85.43
C THR A 43 -4.13 5.32 86.48
N ASP A 44 -4.26 6.13 87.51
CA ASP A 44 -5.18 6.16 88.67
C ASP A 44 -4.26 6.07 89.91
N SER A 45 -4.22 7.15 90.70
CA SER A 45 -3.52 7.24 91.98
C SER A 45 -4.45 6.72 93.09
N PRO A 46 -3.93 6.40 94.30
CA PRO A 46 -3.89 7.43 95.35
C PRO A 46 -2.55 7.39 96.11
N ASP A 47 -1.84 8.50 96.28
CA ASP A 47 -2.08 9.58 97.25
C ASP A 47 -2.10 9.09 98.70
N GLU A 48 -0.96 9.19 99.39
CA GLU A 48 -0.95 9.31 100.86
C GLU A 48 0.29 10.06 101.36
N GLN A 49 0.12 11.38 101.44
CA GLN A 49 0.39 12.20 102.61
C GLN A 49 1.78 12.09 103.28
N ALA A 50 2.58 13.11 102.98
CA ALA A 50 3.58 13.65 103.89
C ALA A 50 2.95 13.94 105.27
N LYS A 51 3.48 13.28 106.31
CA LYS A 51 3.27 13.66 107.71
C LYS A 51 4.46 14.48 108.23
N PRO A 52 4.20 15.46 109.10
CA PRO A 52 5.14 16.51 109.51
C PRO A 52 6.21 15.98 110.47
N PRO A 53 7.33 16.69 110.67
CA PRO A 53 8.36 16.27 111.61
C PRO A 53 7.78 16.27 113.03
N PRO A 54 8.03 15.25 113.87
CA PRO A 54 7.63 15.34 115.25
C PRO A 54 8.52 16.38 115.93
N LYS A 55 7.86 17.37 116.53
CA LYS A 55 8.42 18.28 117.53
C LYS A 55 9.20 17.47 118.57
N PRO A 56 10.30 18.00 119.12
CA PRO A 56 11.00 17.35 120.22
C PRO A 56 10.04 17.28 121.41
N GLN A 57 9.46 16.11 121.64
CA GLN A 57 8.87 15.80 122.94
C GLN A 57 10.03 15.85 123.92
N LYS A 58 9.95 16.82 124.85
CA LYS A 58 10.65 16.75 126.12
C LYS A 58 10.29 15.41 126.74
N ASP A 59 11.18 14.44 126.59
CA ASP A 59 11.09 13.21 127.35
C ASP A 59 11.93 13.41 128.60
N ASP A 60 11.24 13.68 129.70
CA ASP A 60 11.70 13.41 131.07
C ASP A 60 12.16 11.93 131.24
N GLY A 61 12.03 11.09 130.21
CA GLY A 61 12.60 9.75 130.10
C GLY A 61 14.10 9.69 129.77
N GLY A 62 14.79 10.78 129.44
CA GLY A 62 16.24 10.76 129.20
C GLY A 62 17.04 10.34 130.45
N ALA A 63 16.60 10.78 131.63
CA ALA A 63 17.16 10.34 132.90
C ALA A 63 16.84 8.86 133.16
N SER A 64 15.62 8.41 132.88
CA SER A 64 15.19 7.02 133.06
C SER A 64 15.87 6.06 132.09
N HIS A 65 16.05 6.43 130.82
CA HIS A 65 16.68 5.61 129.78
C HIS A 65 18.19 5.57 129.94
N LEU A 66 18.83 6.69 130.29
CA LEU A 66 20.24 6.70 130.65
C LEU A 66 20.48 5.89 131.93
N GLN A 67 19.56 5.97 132.90
CA GLN A 67 19.59 5.14 134.10
C GLN A 67 19.37 3.66 133.79
N GLU A 68 18.48 3.30 132.88
CA GLU A 68 18.25 1.91 132.44
C GLU A 68 19.45 1.37 131.64
N LEU A 69 20.08 2.19 130.79
CA LEU A 69 21.29 1.86 130.04
C LEU A 69 22.51 1.73 130.95
N LEU A 70 22.65 2.62 131.93
CA LEU A 70 23.68 2.53 132.97
C LEU A 70 23.46 1.26 133.81
N THR A 71 22.22 0.98 134.23
CA THR A 71 21.89 -0.24 134.98
C THR A 71 22.21 -1.48 134.16
N SER A 72 21.91 -1.47 132.86
CA SER A 72 22.24 -2.57 131.96
C SER A 72 23.74 -2.72 131.74
N LYS A 73 24.48 -1.62 131.61
CA LYS A 73 25.94 -1.65 131.46
C LYS A 73 26.65 -2.10 132.73
N ILE A 74 26.17 -1.66 133.89
CA ILE A 74 26.63 -2.13 135.21
C ILE A 74 26.35 -3.62 135.35
N ALA A 75 25.16 -4.08 134.96
CA ALA A 75 24.81 -5.50 134.97
C ALA A 75 25.72 -6.32 134.02
N GLN A 76 26.00 -5.84 132.82
CA GLN A 76 26.96 -6.47 131.89
C GLN A 76 28.36 -6.56 132.50
N LEU A 77 28.85 -5.49 133.13
CA LEU A 77 30.18 -5.48 133.77
C LEU A 77 30.27 -6.38 135.01
N GLN A 78 29.18 -6.49 135.78
CA GLN A 78 29.10 -7.37 136.95
C GLN A 78 29.05 -8.85 136.59
N VAL A 79 28.40 -9.20 135.48
CA VAL A 79 28.33 -10.58 134.98
C VAL A 79 29.62 -10.96 134.24
N GLY A 80 30.26 -10.00 133.56
CA GLY A 80 31.46 -10.23 132.75
C GLY A 80 31.18 -11.20 131.59
N ASP A 81 32.20 -11.95 131.18
CA ASP A 81 32.11 -13.00 130.15
C ASP A 81 31.79 -14.39 130.75
N SER A 82 31.33 -14.40 132.01
CA SER A 82 31.01 -15.61 132.76
C SER A 82 29.72 -16.25 132.24
N SER A 83 29.57 -17.57 132.41
CA SER A 83 28.30 -18.25 132.09
C SER A 83 27.12 -17.54 132.77
N LEU A 84 26.04 -17.38 132.00
CA LEU A 84 24.75 -16.90 132.48
C LEU A 84 24.08 -17.89 133.45
N ASP A 85 24.64 -19.09 133.61
CA ASP A 85 24.23 -20.06 134.63
C ASP A 85 24.50 -19.50 136.02
N VAL A 86 23.49 -19.55 136.89
CA VAL A 86 23.64 -19.20 138.31
C VAL A 86 23.64 -20.48 139.10
N ASP A 87 24.76 -20.81 139.72
CA ASP A 87 24.79 -21.82 140.77
C ASP A 87 24.11 -21.26 142.03
N MET A 88 22.92 -21.80 142.29
CA MET A 88 22.05 -21.50 143.44
C MET A 88 22.17 -22.58 144.53
N GLY A 89 23.00 -23.61 144.32
CA GLY A 89 23.18 -24.72 145.25
C GLY A 89 23.90 -24.29 146.53
N GLY A 90 23.40 -24.74 147.69
CA GLY A 90 24.10 -24.65 148.97
C GLY A 90 23.85 -23.37 149.78
N ILE A 91 23.44 -22.25 149.18
CA ILE A 91 23.25 -20.96 149.89
C ILE A 91 21.76 -20.72 150.22
N PHE A 92 20.83 -21.15 149.37
CA PHE A 92 19.39 -21.14 149.68
C PHE A 92 18.89 -22.48 150.22
N SER A 93 19.75 -23.50 150.21
CA SER A 93 19.38 -24.89 150.48
C SER A 93 19.40 -25.24 151.96
N ASP A 94 20.02 -24.42 152.80
CA ASP A 94 20.11 -24.70 154.24
C ASP A 94 18.97 -23.99 155.00
N ALA A 95 17.76 -24.55 154.84
CA ALA A 95 16.58 -24.11 155.58
C ALA A 95 16.77 -24.23 157.11
N LYS A 96 17.75 -25.03 157.54
CA LYS A 96 18.08 -25.26 158.94
C LYS A 96 19.17 -24.34 159.46
N LEU A 97 19.96 -23.69 158.61
CA LEU A 97 21.03 -22.78 159.05
C LEU A 97 20.55 -21.72 160.04
N VAL A 98 19.39 -21.11 159.78
CA VAL A 98 18.79 -20.09 160.66
C VAL A 98 18.36 -20.71 161.99
N ASP A 99 17.73 -21.89 161.96
CA ASP A 99 17.26 -22.59 163.15
C ASP A 99 18.41 -23.18 163.99
N GLU A 100 19.44 -23.71 163.34
CA GLU A 100 20.65 -24.28 163.94
C GLU A 100 21.53 -23.19 164.54
N SER A 101 21.72 -22.08 163.83
CA SER A 101 22.41 -20.89 164.37
C SER A 101 21.65 -20.29 165.56
N ARG A 102 20.31 -20.30 165.53
CA ARG A 102 19.49 -19.85 166.66
C ARG A 102 19.66 -20.74 167.90
N LEU A 103 19.76 -22.05 167.71
CA LEU A 103 20.00 -23.02 168.78
C LEU A 103 21.41 -22.88 169.36
N LEU A 104 22.43 -22.77 168.50
CA LEU A 104 23.82 -22.58 168.90
C LEU A 104 24.02 -21.27 169.67
N TRP A 105 23.42 -20.18 169.20
CA TRP A 105 23.46 -18.89 169.90
C TRP A 105 22.79 -18.96 171.28
N LYS A 106 21.67 -19.69 171.40
CA LYS A 106 20.99 -19.94 172.69
C LYS A 106 21.85 -20.77 173.64
N ALA A 107 22.44 -21.87 173.15
CA ALA A 107 23.30 -22.73 173.96
C ALA A 107 24.52 -21.97 174.48
N SER A 108 25.18 -21.17 173.65
CA SER A 108 26.31 -20.33 174.08
C SER A 108 25.91 -19.22 175.03
N LYS A 109 24.69 -18.67 174.91
CA LYS A 109 24.13 -17.73 175.89
C LYS A 109 23.94 -18.38 177.26
N ASP A 110 23.44 -19.61 177.30
CA ASP A 110 23.19 -20.34 178.56
C ASP A 110 24.51 -20.80 179.22
N GLU A 111 25.56 -21.04 178.43
CA GLU A 111 26.93 -21.35 178.90
C GLU A 111 27.77 -20.10 179.26
N GLY A 112 27.31 -18.89 178.91
CA GLY A 112 28.04 -17.63 179.12
C GLY A 112 29.22 -17.40 178.17
N ASP A 113 29.30 -18.13 177.06
CA ASP A 113 30.38 -18.05 176.08
C ASP A 113 30.10 -17.01 174.99
N VAL A 114 30.50 -15.76 175.27
CA VAL A 114 30.28 -14.61 174.39
C VAL A 114 31.01 -14.75 173.05
N ALA A 115 32.15 -15.45 173.01
CA ALA A 115 32.92 -15.65 171.78
C ALA A 115 32.14 -16.51 170.77
N ARG A 116 31.58 -17.65 171.22
CA ARG A 116 30.74 -18.49 170.35
C ARG A 116 29.47 -17.78 169.86
N MET A 117 28.90 -16.89 170.67
CA MET A 117 27.75 -16.07 170.24
C MET A 117 28.12 -15.12 169.11
N ASP A 118 29.28 -14.47 169.21
CA ASP A 118 29.81 -13.55 168.19
C ASP A 118 30.12 -14.29 166.89
N ASP A 119 30.74 -15.47 166.97
CA ASP A 119 31.00 -16.33 165.80
C ASP A 119 29.70 -16.73 165.09
N THR A 120 28.66 -17.06 165.85
CA THR A 120 27.35 -17.44 165.29
C THR A 120 26.68 -16.27 164.58
N VAL A 121 26.72 -15.06 165.15
CA VAL A 121 26.18 -13.84 164.52
C VAL A 121 26.98 -13.47 163.26
N HIS A 122 28.31 -13.53 163.33
CA HIS A 122 29.18 -13.31 162.17
C HIS A 122 28.89 -14.31 161.04
N GLY A 123 28.66 -15.59 161.36
CA GLY A 123 28.26 -16.60 160.38
C GLY A 123 26.95 -16.27 159.67
N ILE A 124 25.92 -15.82 160.41
CA ILE A 124 24.64 -15.37 159.82
C ILE A 124 24.85 -14.14 158.93
N PHE A 125 25.62 -13.15 159.37
CA PHE A 125 25.90 -11.95 158.57
C PHE A 125 26.71 -12.28 157.30
N ALA A 126 27.67 -13.19 157.38
CA ALA A 126 28.42 -13.67 156.21
C ALA A 126 27.49 -14.34 155.21
N HIS A 127 26.57 -15.19 155.68
CA HIS A 127 25.58 -15.86 154.85
C HIS A 127 24.58 -14.88 154.21
N MET A 128 24.05 -13.92 154.98
CA MET A 128 23.20 -12.85 154.45
C MET A 128 23.91 -12.03 153.38
N THR A 129 25.18 -11.69 153.60
CA THR A 129 26.01 -10.98 152.61
C THR A 129 26.17 -11.81 151.34
N GLN A 130 26.36 -13.13 151.47
CA GLN A 130 26.48 -14.05 150.34
C GLN A 130 25.16 -14.18 149.56
N LEU A 131 24.02 -14.25 150.25
CA LEU A 131 22.69 -14.23 149.65
C LEU A 131 22.43 -12.92 148.89
N GLN A 132 22.75 -11.78 149.50
CA GLN A 132 22.60 -10.47 148.85
C GLN A 132 23.46 -10.39 147.58
N LYS A 133 24.70 -10.90 147.63
CA LYS A 133 25.58 -10.99 146.46
C LYS A 133 24.98 -11.87 145.36
N LYS A 134 24.41 -13.03 145.71
CA LYS A 134 23.75 -13.93 144.76
C LYS A 134 22.48 -13.33 144.15
N LEU A 135 21.66 -12.65 144.94
CA LEU A 135 20.49 -11.95 144.44
C LEU A 135 20.88 -10.84 143.45
N SER A 136 21.92 -10.07 143.76
CA SER A 136 22.51 -9.08 142.85
C SER A 136 23.01 -9.74 141.55
N GLU A 137 23.66 -10.90 141.64
CA GLU A 137 24.16 -11.65 140.48
C GLU A 137 23.02 -12.09 139.55
N VAL A 138 21.95 -12.68 140.11
CA VAL A 138 20.76 -13.10 139.38
C VAL A 138 20.08 -11.92 138.70
N TYR A 139 19.91 -10.82 139.43
CA TYR A 139 19.26 -9.62 138.89
C TYR A 139 20.06 -9.02 137.72
N SER A 140 21.38 -8.95 137.85
CA SER A 140 22.25 -8.50 136.75
C SER A 140 22.21 -9.43 135.55
N LYS A 141 22.22 -10.76 135.75
CA LYS A 141 22.08 -11.74 134.66
C LYS A 141 20.71 -11.64 133.95
N TYR A 142 19.63 -11.42 134.70
CA TYR A 142 18.29 -11.21 134.13
C TYR A 142 18.25 -10.00 133.19
N ILE A 143 18.87 -8.89 133.58
CA ILE A 143 18.94 -7.67 132.76
C ILE A 143 19.72 -7.93 131.46
N VAL A 144 20.89 -8.57 131.56
CA VAL A 144 21.71 -8.94 130.39
C VAL A 144 20.92 -9.84 129.44
N MET A 145 20.22 -10.86 129.95
CA MET A 145 19.37 -11.75 129.16
C MET A 145 18.22 -11.02 128.45
N ARG A 146 17.56 -10.08 129.15
CA ARG A 146 16.49 -9.26 128.56
C ARG A 146 17.01 -8.41 127.41
N GLU A 147 18.18 -7.80 127.56
CA GLU A 147 18.79 -6.95 126.54
C GLU A 147 19.29 -7.78 125.33
N GLN A 148 19.95 -8.91 125.57
CA GLN A 148 20.32 -9.86 124.51
C GLN A 148 19.10 -10.33 123.70
N LYS A 149 17.99 -10.65 124.37
CA LYS A 149 16.73 -11.00 123.70
C LYS A 149 16.21 -9.85 122.83
N ALA A 150 16.27 -8.61 123.31
CA ALA A 150 15.85 -7.44 122.53
C ALA A 150 16.73 -7.24 121.29
N THR A 151 18.06 -7.34 121.42
CA THR A 151 18.99 -7.26 120.29
C THR A 151 18.77 -8.39 119.26
N LEU A 152 18.50 -9.61 119.73
CA LEU A 152 18.18 -10.75 118.85
C LEU A 152 16.86 -10.53 118.09
N LEU A 153 15.83 -9.99 118.74
CA LEU A 153 14.57 -9.65 118.08
C LEU A 153 14.77 -8.58 117.00
N GLU A 154 15.51 -7.52 117.29
CA GLU A 154 15.82 -6.46 116.31
C GLU A 154 16.62 -7.01 115.12
N SER A 155 17.63 -7.83 115.40
CA SER A 155 18.41 -8.55 114.37
C SER A 155 17.51 -9.43 113.50
N ASN A 156 16.59 -10.19 114.11
CA ASN A 156 15.63 -11.03 113.39
C ASN A 156 14.69 -10.20 112.50
N MET A 157 14.21 -9.04 112.97
CA MET A 157 13.41 -8.13 112.15
C MET A 157 14.19 -7.62 110.93
N LYS A 158 15.48 -7.26 111.08
CA LYS A 158 16.36 -6.85 109.97
C LYS A 158 16.59 -8.00 108.98
N VAL A 159 16.84 -9.21 109.48
CA VAL A 159 16.98 -10.42 108.66
C VAL A 159 15.70 -10.71 107.88
N ASN A 160 14.52 -10.60 108.50
CA ASN A 160 13.24 -10.80 107.81
C ASN A 160 12.96 -9.71 106.76
N ALA A 161 13.29 -8.45 107.04
CA ALA A 161 13.13 -7.37 106.07
C ALA A 161 14.05 -7.56 104.84
N THR A 162 15.31 -7.96 105.07
CA THR A 162 16.25 -8.27 103.98
C THR A 162 15.84 -9.52 103.21
N LYS A 163 15.37 -10.57 103.90
CA LYS A 163 14.76 -11.76 103.28
C LYS A 163 13.58 -11.40 102.38
N GLY A 164 12.64 -10.56 102.86
CA GLY A 164 11.49 -10.12 102.06
C GLY A 164 11.91 -9.35 100.80
N LYS A 165 12.94 -8.49 100.89
CA LYS A 165 13.52 -7.81 99.73
C LYS A 165 14.15 -8.79 98.73
N LEU A 166 14.90 -9.79 99.22
CA LEU A 166 15.51 -10.82 98.38
C LEU A 166 14.45 -11.71 97.71
N GLU A 167 13.39 -12.10 98.43
CA GLU A 167 12.29 -12.87 97.86
C GLU A 167 11.54 -12.10 96.77
N SER A 168 11.29 -10.81 96.98
CA SER A 168 10.70 -9.92 95.97
C SER A 168 11.60 -9.82 94.73
N LEU A 169 12.90 -9.58 94.93
CA LEU A 169 13.88 -9.55 93.84
C LEU A 169 13.95 -10.89 93.09
N CYS A 170 13.93 -12.02 93.79
CA CYS A 170 13.93 -13.34 93.17
C CYS A 170 12.67 -13.57 92.32
N ARG A 171 11.49 -13.15 92.81
CA ARG A 171 10.23 -13.23 92.04
C ARG A 171 10.27 -12.36 90.79
N GLU A 172 10.78 -11.14 90.90
CA GLU A 172 10.90 -10.24 89.75
C GLU A 172 11.93 -10.74 88.74
N LEU A 173 13.09 -11.24 89.19
CA LEU A 173 14.07 -11.89 88.32
C LEU A 173 13.50 -13.14 87.62
N GLN A 174 12.73 -13.97 88.32
CA GLN A 174 12.04 -15.12 87.71
C GLN A 174 11.00 -14.68 86.68
N LYS A 175 10.25 -13.60 86.94
CA LYS A 175 9.27 -13.02 86.02
C LYS A 175 9.96 -12.47 84.77
N GLN A 176 11.04 -11.71 84.93
CA GLN A 176 11.83 -11.17 83.83
C GLN A 176 12.49 -12.29 83.02
N ASN A 177 13.05 -13.32 83.65
CA ASN A 177 13.62 -14.47 82.96
C ASN A 177 12.56 -15.21 82.13
N LYS A 178 11.37 -15.46 82.68
CA LYS A 178 10.23 -16.02 81.92
C LYS A 178 9.83 -15.13 80.74
N ALA A 179 9.80 -13.81 80.93
CA ALA A 179 9.49 -12.85 79.86
C ALA A 179 10.55 -12.88 78.75
N ILE A 180 11.84 -12.93 79.09
CA ILE A 180 12.94 -13.04 78.13
C ILE A 180 12.86 -14.36 77.35
N ILE A 181 12.58 -15.48 78.02
CA ILE A 181 12.41 -16.79 77.34
C ILE A 181 11.23 -16.73 76.37
N ALA A 182 10.10 -16.15 76.79
CA ALA A 182 8.93 -16.02 75.94
C ALA A 182 9.21 -15.12 74.72
N GLU A 183 9.87 -13.97 74.92
CA GLU A 183 10.22 -13.07 73.83
C GLU A 183 11.28 -13.67 72.89
N SER A 184 12.29 -14.36 73.43
CA SER A 184 13.29 -15.07 72.63
C SER A 184 12.64 -16.16 71.77
N ARG A 185 11.68 -16.92 72.32
CA ARG A 185 10.89 -17.88 71.55
C ARG A 185 10.07 -17.21 70.46
N ARG A 186 9.38 -16.11 70.79
CA ARG A 186 8.56 -15.34 69.83
C ARG A 186 9.42 -14.81 68.68
N ILE A 187 10.59 -14.24 68.98
CA ILE A 187 11.55 -13.77 67.98
C ILE A 187 12.03 -14.93 67.09
N ALA A 188 12.37 -16.08 67.67
CA ALA A 188 12.80 -17.25 66.90
C ALA A 188 11.70 -17.77 65.96
N GLU A 189 10.45 -17.80 66.41
CA GLU A 189 9.30 -18.19 65.59
C GLU A 189 9.04 -17.17 64.46
N ASP A 190 9.10 -15.87 64.75
CA ASP A 190 8.91 -14.81 63.75
C ASP A 190 10.05 -14.81 62.71
N GLU A 191 11.30 -15.03 63.14
CA GLU A 191 12.44 -15.17 62.22
C GLU A 191 12.29 -16.43 61.36
N ASN A 192 11.88 -17.56 61.94
CA ASN A 192 11.63 -18.78 61.17
C ASN A 192 10.50 -18.59 60.14
N LYS A 193 9.41 -17.90 60.50
CA LYS A 193 8.33 -17.54 59.55
C LYS A 193 8.86 -16.67 58.42
N LYS A 194 9.67 -15.65 58.72
CA LYS A 194 10.30 -14.80 57.69
C LYS A 194 11.22 -15.59 56.76
N ARG A 195 12.03 -16.51 57.31
CA ARG A 195 12.89 -17.41 56.52
C ARG A 195 12.05 -18.30 55.60
N GLN A 196 10.96 -18.88 56.10
CA GLN A 196 10.05 -19.70 55.29
C GLN A 196 9.37 -18.88 54.18
N GLN A 197 8.87 -17.68 54.49
CA GLN A 197 8.27 -16.78 53.50
C GLN A 197 9.26 -16.36 52.42
N LEU A 198 10.48 -15.98 52.79
CA LEU A 198 11.53 -15.66 51.82
C LEU A 198 11.89 -16.88 50.96
N SER A 199 12.06 -18.06 51.56
CA SER A 199 12.32 -19.29 50.82
C SER A 199 11.20 -19.60 49.83
N GLN A 200 9.95 -19.43 50.23
CA GLN A 200 8.80 -19.64 49.35
C GLN A 200 8.77 -18.60 48.21
N GLN A 201 9.02 -17.33 48.50
CA GLN A 201 9.11 -16.28 47.48
C GLN A 201 10.22 -16.55 46.47
N PHE A 202 11.40 -17.00 46.93
CA PHE A 202 12.49 -17.40 46.03
C PHE A 202 12.09 -18.60 45.17
N GLN A 203 11.46 -19.61 45.76
CA GLN A 203 11.02 -20.79 45.03
C GLN A 203 9.97 -20.43 43.97
N THR A 204 8.94 -19.64 44.31
CA THR A 204 7.95 -19.13 43.35
C THR A 204 8.60 -18.30 42.25
N THR A 205 9.55 -17.42 42.59
CA THR A 205 10.25 -16.60 41.59
C THR A 205 11.07 -17.46 40.63
N ILE A 206 11.76 -18.49 41.14
CA ILE A 206 12.52 -19.44 40.30
C ILE A 206 11.57 -20.21 39.38
N GLU A 207 10.43 -20.66 39.88
CA GLU A 207 9.41 -21.34 39.07
C GLU A 207 8.85 -20.41 37.98
N ASP A 208 8.56 -19.15 38.30
CA ASP A 208 8.07 -18.17 37.33
C ASP A 208 9.11 -17.81 36.27
N VAL A 209 10.38 -17.67 36.66
CA VAL A 209 11.49 -17.48 35.71
C VAL A 209 11.63 -18.72 34.82
N SER A 210 11.55 -19.92 35.38
CA SER A 210 11.64 -21.17 34.62
C SER A 210 10.50 -21.29 33.61
N LYS A 211 9.26 -20.98 34.01
CA LYS A 211 8.09 -20.93 33.11
C LYS A 211 8.27 -19.90 32.00
N LYS A 212 8.79 -18.71 32.32
CA LYS A 212 9.07 -17.67 31.31
C LYS A 212 10.16 -18.11 30.33
N MET A 213 11.22 -18.75 30.80
CA MET A 213 12.27 -19.28 29.93
C MET A 213 11.73 -20.39 29.01
N GLU A 214 10.91 -21.30 29.55
CA GLU A 214 10.28 -22.35 28.76
C GLU A 214 9.32 -21.77 27.71
N GLN A 215 8.51 -20.77 28.10
CA GLN A 215 7.61 -20.08 27.17
C GLN A 215 8.38 -19.35 26.08
N GLN A 216 9.44 -18.62 26.42
CA GLN A 216 10.31 -17.97 25.44
C GLN A 216 10.95 -18.98 24.48
N GLY A 217 11.34 -20.16 24.99
CA GLY A 217 11.82 -21.26 24.15
C GLY A 217 10.76 -21.74 23.16
N LYS A 218 9.52 -21.94 23.63
CA LYS A 218 8.37 -22.32 22.77
C LYS A 218 8.06 -21.25 21.72
N ASP A 219 8.01 -19.98 22.13
CA ASP A 219 7.74 -18.85 21.23
C ASP A 219 8.84 -18.70 20.18
N TYR A 220 10.11 -18.91 20.56
CA TYR A 220 11.24 -18.90 19.64
C TYR A 220 11.14 -20.03 18.60
N VAL A 221 10.83 -21.25 19.04
CA VAL A 221 10.62 -22.39 18.13
C VAL A 221 9.42 -22.15 17.20
N ALA A 222 8.31 -21.65 17.72
CA ALA A 222 7.14 -21.29 16.91
C ALA A 222 7.50 -20.22 15.86
N SER A 223 8.26 -19.19 16.25
CA SER A 223 8.72 -18.15 15.33
C SER A 223 9.64 -18.70 14.23
N LEU A 224 10.51 -19.67 14.54
CA LEU A 224 11.32 -20.35 13.53
C LEU A 224 10.46 -21.17 12.56
N GLN A 225 9.47 -21.90 13.06
CA GLN A 225 8.54 -22.67 12.23
C GLN A 225 7.72 -21.75 11.30
N ASP A 226 7.23 -20.63 11.82
CA ASP A 226 6.53 -19.62 11.01
C ASP A 226 7.44 -19.03 9.93
N ASN A 227 8.71 -18.75 10.26
CA ASN A 227 9.69 -18.26 9.29
C ASN A 227 9.95 -19.29 8.17
N GLU A 228 10.12 -20.56 8.52
CA GLU A 228 10.31 -21.66 7.57
C GLU A 228 9.07 -21.85 6.67
N ALA A 229 7.86 -21.76 7.25
CA ALA A 229 6.61 -21.82 6.51
C ALA A 229 6.47 -20.64 5.53
N LEU A 230 6.83 -19.43 5.95
CA LEU A 230 6.85 -18.25 5.09
C LEU A 230 7.88 -18.39 3.96
N GLN A 231 9.09 -18.85 4.27
CA GLN A 231 10.13 -19.10 3.26
C GLN A 231 9.65 -20.12 2.22
N THR A 232 8.96 -21.18 2.65
CA THR A 232 8.41 -22.22 1.77
C THR A 232 7.29 -21.66 0.88
N LYS A 233 6.40 -20.83 1.43
CA LYS A 233 5.36 -20.12 0.64
C LYS A 233 5.98 -19.19 -0.40
N LEU A 234 7.01 -18.42 -0.02
CA LEU A 234 7.72 -17.52 -0.95
C LEU A 234 8.39 -18.31 -2.08
N LYS A 235 9.07 -19.42 -1.79
CA LYS A 235 9.64 -20.30 -2.81
C LYS A 235 8.56 -20.84 -3.75
N THR A 236 7.41 -21.24 -3.21
CA THR A 236 6.29 -21.74 -4.02
C THR A 236 5.73 -20.65 -4.93
N PHE A 237 5.57 -19.42 -4.43
CA PHE A 237 5.13 -18.30 -5.27
C PHE A 237 6.14 -17.99 -6.35
N LEU A 238 7.44 -17.91 -6.05
CA LEU A 238 8.47 -17.69 -7.06
C LEU A 238 8.42 -18.74 -8.17
N SER A 239 8.34 -20.02 -7.82
CA SER A 239 8.21 -21.10 -8.80
C SER A 239 6.94 -20.99 -9.66
N GLN A 240 5.81 -20.59 -9.07
CA GLN A 240 4.57 -20.32 -9.83
C GLN A 240 4.71 -19.12 -10.77
N TYR A 241 5.41 -18.07 -10.33
CA TYR A 241 5.68 -16.89 -11.16
C TYR A 241 6.61 -17.24 -12.33
N GLU A 242 7.68 -17.98 -12.09
CA GLU A 242 8.59 -18.48 -13.14
C GLU A 242 7.83 -19.31 -14.18
N LEU A 243 7.00 -20.26 -13.74
CA LEU A 243 6.18 -21.08 -14.64
C LEU A 243 5.18 -20.24 -15.44
N ARG A 244 4.59 -19.22 -14.81
CA ARG A 244 3.67 -18.28 -15.50
C ARG A 244 4.40 -17.44 -16.54
N GLU A 245 5.59 -16.92 -16.21
CA GLU A 245 6.41 -16.17 -17.17
C GLU A 245 6.83 -17.05 -18.36
N GLU A 246 7.24 -18.29 -18.11
CA GLU A 246 7.56 -19.26 -19.15
C GLU A 246 6.35 -19.54 -20.06
N HIS A 247 5.15 -19.70 -19.46
CA HIS A 247 3.91 -19.87 -20.23
C HIS A 247 3.61 -18.66 -21.13
N TYR A 248 3.76 -17.44 -20.61
CA TYR A 248 3.55 -16.22 -21.40
C TYR A 248 4.61 -16.03 -22.47
N ALA A 249 5.87 -16.38 -22.21
CA ALA A 249 6.94 -16.35 -23.20
C ALA A 249 6.63 -17.28 -24.38
N HIS A 250 6.21 -18.52 -24.10
CA HIS A 250 5.78 -19.46 -25.14
C HIS A 250 4.54 -18.97 -25.91
N GLN A 251 3.56 -18.39 -25.20
CA GLN A 251 2.37 -17.83 -25.83
C GLN A 251 2.72 -16.65 -26.76
N LEU A 252 3.64 -15.78 -26.34
CA LEU A 252 4.12 -14.66 -27.15
C LEU A 252 4.84 -15.18 -28.41
N GLN A 253 5.74 -16.14 -28.26
CA GLN A 253 6.43 -16.77 -29.39
C GLN A 253 5.45 -17.40 -30.39
N ALA A 254 4.39 -18.07 -29.90
CA ALA A 254 3.36 -18.64 -30.76
C ALA A 254 2.57 -17.55 -31.52
N LYS A 255 2.31 -16.40 -30.88
CA LYS A 255 1.66 -15.25 -31.53
C LYS A 255 2.56 -14.60 -32.56
N ASP A 256 3.85 -14.44 -32.28
CA ASP A 256 4.83 -13.90 -33.23
C ASP A 256 4.94 -14.78 -34.47
N LEU A 257 5.01 -16.11 -34.30
CA LEU A 257 5.00 -17.06 -35.41
C LEU A 257 3.70 -16.97 -36.22
N ALA A 258 2.54 -16.79 -35.57
CA ALA A 258 1.27 -16.62 -36.26
C ALA A 258 1.21 -15.31 -37.08
N VAL A 259 1.77 -14.22 -36.54
CA VAL A 259 1.90 -12.94 -37.25
C VAL A 259 2.82 -13.08 -38.45
N GLN A 260 4.02 -13.67 -38.28
CA GLN A 260 4.95 -13.92 -39.38
C GLN A 260 4.32 -14.77 -40.49
N LEU A 261 3.55 -15.80 -40.13
CA LEU A 261 2.83 -16.63 -41.10
C LEU A 261 1.74 -15.84 -41.85
N ALA A 262 1.01 -14.97 -41.16
CA ALA A 262 0.01 -14.11 -41.79
C ALA A 262 0.65 -13.08 -42.73
N GLU A 263 1.76 -12.46 -42.31
CA GLU A 263 2.55 -11.53 -43.13
C GLU A 263 3.10 -12.20 -44.38
N ALA A 264 3.68 -13.40 -44.26
CA ALA A 264 4.18 -14.17 -45.40
C ALA A 264 3.06 -14.52 -46.39
N LYS A 265 1.87 -14.92 -45.90
CA LYS A 265 0.69 -15.16 -46.75
C LYS A 265 0.22 -13.88 -47.44
N LEU A 266 0.19 -12.75 -46.74
CA LEU A 266 -0.19 -11.47 -47.31
C LEU A 266 0.80 -11.05 -48.41
N GLN A 267 2.11 -11.13 -48.15
CA GLN A 267 3.14 -10.83 -49.15
C GLN A 267 3.00 -11.72 -50.40
N HIS A 268 2.74 -13.02 -50.21
CA HIS A 268 2.50 -13.93 -51.33
C HIS A 268 1.29 -13.50 -52.17
N GLN A 269 0.17 -13.13 -51.53
CA GLN A 269 -1.03 -12.66 -52.24
C GLN A 269 -0.82 -11.32 -52.95
N ILE A 270 -0.07 -10.38 -52.35
CA ILE A 270 0.30 -9.12 -52.99
C ILE A 270 1.09 -9.40 -54.27
N GLU A 271 2.09 -10.27 -54.20
CA GLU A 271 2.93 -10.60 -55.36
C GLU A 271 2.13 -11.33 -56.46
N LEU A 272 1.21 -12.24 -56.09
CA LEU A 272 0.31 -12.89 -57.04
C LEU A 272 -0.60 -11.88 -57.74
N THR A 273 -1.19 -10.97 -56.97
CA THR A 273 -2.07 -9.90 -57.48
C THR A 273 -1.30 -8.96 -58.40
N LYS A 274 -0.06 -8.61 -58.03
CA LYS A 274 0.82 -7.79 -58.86
C LYS A 274 1.09 -8.46 -60.21
N ARG A 275 1.47 -9.74 -60.23
CA ARG A 275 1.68 -10.50 -61.49
C ARG A 275 0.42 -10.55 -62.34
N GLU A 276 -0.74 -10.75 -61.74
CA GLU A 276 -1.99 -10.80 -62.49
C GLU A 276 -2.37 -9.41 -63.05
N THR A 277 -2.14 -8.35 -62.27
CA THR A 277 -2.34 -6.97 -62.72
C THR A 277 -1.43 -6.63 -63.90
N GLU A 278 -0.16 -7.05 -63.86
CA GLU A 278 0.79 -6.89 -64.97
C GLU A 278 0.33 -7.62 -66.25
N LYS A 279 -0.18 -8.86 -66.12
CA LYS A 279 -0.76 -9.58 -67.27
C LYS A 279 -1.99 -8.89 -67.83
N VAL A 280 -2.90 -8.43 -66.97
CA VAL A 280 -4.10 -7.69 -67.39
C VAL A 280 -3.71 -6.40 -68.11
N ALA A 281 -2.73 -5.65 -67.60
CA ALA A 281 -2.23 -4.45 -68.26
C ALA A 281 -1.67 -4.75 -69.66
N LEU A 282 -0.84 -5.80 -69.79
CA LEU A 282 -0.26 -6.21 -71.07
C LEU A 282 -1.34 -6.65 -72.08
N THR A 283 -2.30 -7.47 -71.65
CA THR A 283 -3.39 -7.94 -72.52
C THR A 283 -4.32 -6.79 -72.94
N LEU A 284 -4.56 -5.82 -72.06
CA LEU A 284 -5.34 -4.63 -72.38
C LEU A 284 -4.60 -3.74 -73.40
N GLU A 285 -3.28 -3.58 -73.27
CA GLU A 285 -2.45 -2.87 -74.25
C GLU A 285 -2.48 -3.58 -75.62
N GLN A 286 -2.32 -4.90 -75.64
CA GLN A 286 -2.42 -5.70 -76.88
C GLN A 286 -3.81 -5.58 -77.53
N THR A 287 -4.87 -5.65 -76.74
CA THR A 287 -6.26 -5.51 -77.21
C THR A 287 -6.48 -4.12 -77.81
N LYS A 288 -5.97 -3.08 -77.15
CA LYS A 288 -6.02 -1.70 -77.66
C LYS A 288 -5.29 -1.58 -79.00
N ASN A 289 -4.07 -2.12 -79.11
CA ASN A 289 -3.30 -2.09 -80.36
C ASN A 289 -4.02 -2.80 -81.51
N ILE A 290 -4.69 -3.93 -81.25
CA ILE A 290 -5.50 -4.64 -82.25
C ILE A 290 -6.71 -3.79 -82.65
N SER A 291 -7.43 -3.22 -81.68
CA SER A 291 -8.58 -2.34 -81.92
C SER A 291 -8.19 -1.13 -82.78
N ASP A 292 -7.10 -0.44 -82.44
CA ASP A 292 -6.61 0.72 -83.19
C ASP A 292 -6.23 0.33 -84.64
N ARG A 293 -5.61 -0.85 -84.81
CA ARG A 293 -5.28 -1.41 -86.12
C ARG A 293 -6.53 -1.78 -86.92
N GLU A 294 -7.55 -2.36 -86.27
CA GLU A 294 -8.82 -2.70 -86.90
C GLU A 294 -9.53 -1.45 -87.42
N VAL A 295 -9.62 -0.40 -86.60
CA VAL A 295 -10.19 0.90 -87.00
C VAL A 295 -9.44 1.47 -88.21
N ALA A 296 -8.11 1.42 -88.21
CA ALA A 296 -7.31 1.88 -89.35
C ALA A 296 -7.57 1.08 -90.64
N LEU A 297 -7.70 -0.25 -90.53
CA LEU A 297 -8.03 -1.11 -91.67
C LEU A 297 -9.45 -0.89 -92.19
N GLN A 298 -10.43 -0.69 -91.30
CA GLN A 298 -11.79 -0.31 -91.69
C GLN A 298 -11.82 1.02 -92.43
N ALA A 299 -11.07 2.02 -91.96
CA ALA A 299 -10.93 3.31 -92.66
C ALA A 299 -10.30 3.13 -94.06
N GLN A 300 -9.31 2.25 -94.19
CA GLN A 300 -8.70 1.92 -95.48
C GLN A 300 -9.68 1.21 -96.43
N LEU A 301 -10.45 0.25 -95.93
CA LEU A 301 -11.50 -0.43 -96.69
C LEU A 301 -12.58 0.54 -97.16
N ALA A 302 -13.03 1.45 -96.28
CA ALA A 302 -13.99 2.49 -96.64
C ALA A 302 -13.45 3.38 -97.78
N SER A 303 -12.18 3.81 -97.69
CA SER A 303 -11.53 4.57 -98.78
C SER A 303 -11.44 3.78 -100.09
N TYR A 304 -11.16 2.46 -100.04
CA TYR A 304 -11.18 1.64 -101.25
C TYR A 304 -12.59 1.48 -101.82
N SER A 305 -13.60 1.32 -100.98
CA SER A 305 -15.01 1.27 -101.42
C SER A 305 -15.40 2.55 -102.15
N GLU A 306 -15.09 3.72 -101.58
CA GLU A 306 -15.33 5.02 -102.22
C GLU A 306 -14.63 5.14 -103.58
N LYS A 307 -13.35 4.73 -103.66
CA LYS A 307 -12.61 4.70 -104.94
C LYS A 307 -13.25 3.76 -105.96
N PHE A 308 -13.73 2.60 -105.53
CA PHE A 308 -14.44 1.65 -106.40
C PHE A 308 -15.76 2.24 -106.91
N GLU A 309 -16.53 2.91 -106.06
CA GLU A 309 -17.75 3.61 -106.47
C GLU A 309 -17.45 4.67 -107.53
N VAL A 310 -16.39 5.48 -107.35
CA VAL A 310 -15.97 6.48 -108.35
C VAL A 310 -15.57 5.82 -109.68
N VAL A 311 -14.83 4.72 -109.65
CA VAL A 311 -14.48 3.96 -110.86
C VAL A 311 -15.72 3.40 -111.53
N GLN A 312 -16.62 2.79 -110.76
CA GLN A 312 -17.88 2.23 -111.27
C GLN A 312 -18.76 3.32 -111.89
N GLU A 313 -18.89 4.49 -111.24
CA GLU A 313 -19.62 5.64 -111.76
C GLU A 313 -18.99 6.15 -113.06
N THR A 314 -17.66 6.27 -113.09
CA THR A 314 -16.91 6.69 -114.30
C THR A 314 -17.10 5.69 -115.43
N LEU A 315 -17.06 4.39 -115.13
CA LEU A 315 -17.23 3.32 -116.11
C LEU A 315 -18.68 3.29 -116.64
N SER A 316 -19.68 3.51 -115.79
CA SER A 316 -21.08 3.66 -116.18
C SER A 316 -21.32 4.88 -117.06
N LYS A 317 -20.73 6.04 -116.71
CA LYS A 317 -20.74 7.25 -117.54
C LYS A 317 -20.09 6.98 -118.89
N SER A 318 -18.93 6.32 -118.91
CA SER A 318 -18.22 5.94 -120.13
C SER A 318 -19.06 4.99 -120.99
N ASN A 319 -19.71 3.99 -120.41
CA ASN A 319 -20.59 3.08 -121.15
C ASN A 319 -21.79 3.83 -121.77
N THR A 320 -22.40 4.75 -121.03
CA THR A 320 -23.46 5.63 -121.56
C THR A 320 -22.93 6.46 -122.74
N MET A 321 -21.73 7.04 -122.63
CA MET A 321 -21.08 7.80 -123.71
C MET A 321 -20.78 6.93 -124.94
N PHE A 322 -20.38 5.66 -124.76
CA PHE A 322 -20.19 4.74 -125.88
C PHE A 322 -21.51 4.41 -126.59
N VAL A 323 -22.59 4.21 -125.83
CA VAL A 323 -23.93 3.99 -126.40
C VAL A 323 -24.39 5.22 -127.19
N THR A 324 -24.22 6.43 -126.66
CA THR A 324 -24.60 7.65 -127.38
C THR A 324 -23.75 7.87 -128.63
N LEU A 325 -22.43 7.66 -128.56
CA LEU A 325 -21.55 7.73 -129.73
C LEU A 325 -21.95 6.72 -130.82
N ARG A 326 -22.29 5.49 -130.42
CA ARG A 326 -22.79 4.47 -131.36
C ARG A 326 -24.09 4.94 -132.03
N ASP A 327 -25.03 5.48 -131.25
CA ASP A 327 -26.30 5.98 -131.77
C ASP A 327 -26.11 7.20 -132.69
N GLU A 328 -25.15 8.08 -132.40
CA GLU A 328 -24.75 9.18 -133.27
C GLU A 328 -24.08 8.69 -134.57
N MET A 329 -23.18 7.70 -134.49
CA MET A 329 -22.58 7.05 -135.66
C MET A 329 -23.65 6.40 -136.55
N ASP A 330 -24.67 5.77 -135.98
CA ASP A 330 -25.80 5.21 -136.73
C ASP A 330 -26.64 6.30 -137.40
N LYS A 331 -26.90 7.42 -136.70
CA LYS A 331 -27.58 8.59 -137.29
C LYS A 331 -26.76 9.18 -138.44
N MET A 332 -25.45 9.32 -138.25
CA MET A 332 -24.54 9.83 -139.27
C MET A 332 -24.46 8.89 -140.47
N SER A 333 -24.39 7.56 -140.27
CA SER A 333 -24.47 6.57 -141.35
C SER A 333 -25.78 6.65 -142.13
N LYS A 334 -26.92 6.83 -141.44
CA LYS A 334 -28.23 7.05 -142.10
C LYS A 334 -28.25 8.36 -142.88
N HIS A 335 -27.62 9.41 -142.37
CA HIS A 335 -27.52 10.70 -143.06
C HIS A 335 -26.66 10.60 -144.33
N ILE A 336 -25.49 9.93 -144.24
CA ILE A 336 -24.60 9.65 -145.39
C ILE A 336 -25.36 8.90 -146.48
N LYS A 337 -26.07 7.81 -146.14
CA LYS A 337 -26.90 7.06 -147.11
C LYS A 337 -27.96 7.92 -147.79
N ARG A 338 -28.52 8.90 -147.08
CA ARG A 338 -29.51 9.84 -147.64
C ARG A 338 -28.86 10.80 -148.63
N LEU A 339 -27.72 11.38 -148.26
CA LEU A 339 -26.93 12.24 -149.14
C LEU A 339 -26.44 11.50 -150.38
N GLU A 340 -26.00 10.25 -150.27
CA GLU A 340 -25.63 9.42 -151.42
C GLU A 340 -26.79 9.24 -152.40
N LYS A 341 -28.00 9.01 -151.88
CA LYS A 341 -29.22 8.87 -152.70
C LYS A 341 -29.60 10.18 -153.38
N GLU A 342 -29.50 11.31 -152.67
CA GLU A 342 -29.72 12.65 -153.22
C GLU A 342 -28.69 13.00 -154.31
N ASN A 343 -27.42 12.67 -154.10
CA ASN A 343 -26.34 12.91 -155.05
C ASN A 343 -26.51 12.05 -156.32
N SER A 344 -26.88 10.77 -156.17
CA SER A 344 -27.24 9.90 -157.30
C SER A 344 -28.44 10.45 -158.09
N ALA A 345 -29.46 10.97 -157.40
CA ALA A 345 -30.61 11.59 -158.04
C ALA A 345 -30.24 12.89 -158.79
N LEU A 346 -29.39 13.74 -158.21
CA LEU A 346 -28.87 14.94 -158.85
C LEU A 346 -28.06 14.60 -160.11
N LYS A 347 -27.20 13.59 -160.03
CA LYS A 347 -26.43 13.10 -161.19
C LYS A 347 -27.34 12.64 -162.32
N LYS A 348 -28.37 11.84 -162.00
CA LYS A 348 -29.40 11.42 -162.97
C LYS A 348 -30.16 12.60 -163.59
N LYS A 349 -30.38 13.67 -162.82
CA LYS A 349 -31.03 14.89 -163.29
C LYS A 349 -30.13 15.69 -164.24
N CYS A 350 -28.83 15.79 -163.94
CA CYS A 350 -27.84 16.36 -164.86
C CYS A 350 -27.81 15.59 -166.19
N ASP A 351 -27.72 14.26 -166.15
CA ASP A 351 -27.70 13.42 -167.36
C ASP A 351 -28.96 13.65 -168.22
N GLN A 352 -30.13 13.89 -167.61
CA GLN A 352 -31.37 14.22 -168.30
C GLN A 352 -31.35 15.61 -168.95
N TYR A 353 -30.80 16.62 -168.27
CA TYR A 353 -30.64 17.96 -168.84
C TYR A 353 -29.69 17.94 -170.04
N ASP A 354 -28.57 17.23 -169.92
CA ASP A 354 -27.59 17.07 -171.01
C ASP A 354 -28.21 16.37 -172.22
N HIS A 355 -29.01 15.32 -171.98
CA HIS A 355 -29.74 14.63 -173.05
C HIS A 355 -30.74 15.55 -173.77
N GLY A 356 -31.55 16.30 -173.03
CA GLY A 356 -32.51 17.25 -173.62
C GLY A 356 -31.85 18.40 -174.38
N ALA A 357 -30.68 18.86 -173.92
CA ALA A 357 -29.90 19.87 -174.63
C ALA A 357 -29.38 19.37 -175.98
N ILE A 358 -28.98 18.09 -176.07
CA ILE A 358 -28.53 17.46 -177.31
C ILE A 358 -29.68 17.33 -178.33
N GLU A 359 -30.87 16.90 -177.92
CA GLU A 359 -32.05 16.83 -178.80
C GLU A 359 -32.42 18.22 -179.38
N MET A 360 -32.41 19.26 -178.54
CA MET A 360 -32.68 20.63 -178.99
C MET A 360 -31.68 21.15 -180.02
N LEU A 361 -30.40 20.78 -179.89
CA LEU A 361 -29.37 21.14 -180.86
C LEU A 361 -29.60 20.45 -182.22
N GLN A 362 -30.06 19.19 -182.21
CA GLN A 362 -30.36 18.43 -183.43
C GLN A 362 -31.56 19.01 -184.20
N GLU A 363 -32.65 19.38 -183.50
CA GLU A 363 -33.84 19.96 -184.16
C GLU A 363 -33.54 21.35 -184.76
N ARG A 364 -32.71 22.17 -184.10
CA ARG A 364 -32.24 23.44 -184.69
C ARG A 364 -31.47 23.26 -185.99
N GLY A 365 -30.68 22.18 -186.09
CA GLY A 365 -29.97 21.82 -187.31
C GLY A 365 -30.92 21.51 -188.46
N ARG A 366 -31.98 20.74 -188.19
CA ARG A 366 -32.98 20.32 -189.18
C ARG A 366 -33.76 21.50 -189.77
N VAL A 367 -34.19 22.45 -188.93
CA VAL A 367 -34.94 23.64 -189.35
C VAL A 367 -34.09 24.58 -190.22
N ALA A 368 -32.78 24.70 -189.94
CA ALA A 368 -31.88 25.52 -190.73
C ALA A 368 -31.69 25.00 -192.17
N GLU A 369 -31.68 23.69 -192.37
CA GLU A 369 -31.60 23.07 -193.70
C GLU A 369 -32.87 23.25 -194.53
N GLU A 370 -34.05 23.14 -193.91
CA GLU A 370 -35.33 23.38 -194.58
C GLU A 370 -35.49 24.84 -195.02
N ALA A 371 -35.07 25.79 -194.19
CA ALA A 371 -35.09 27.21 -194.52
C ALA A 371 -34.22 27.54 -195.76
N LYS A 372 -33.04 26.91 -195.87
CA LYS A 372 -32.14 27.11 -197.02
C LYS A 372 -32.76 26.61 -198.33
N ARG A 373 -33.43 25.46 -198.31
CA ARG A 373 -34.12 24.90 -199.51
C ARG A 373 -35.29 25.76 -199.98
N ALA A 374 -36.00 26.40 -199.06
CA ALA A 374 -37.08 27.33 -199.39
C ALA A 374 -36.54 28.60 -200.07
N GLN A 375 -35.42 29.14 -199.57
CA GLN A 375 -34.76 30.31 -200.13
C GLN A 375 -34.33 30.09 -201.60
N ASP A 376 -33.75 28.94 -201.92
CA ASP A 376 -33.26 28.63 -203.28
C ASP A 376 -34.40 28.52 -204.32
N LYS A 377 -35.61 28.11 -203.89
CA LYS A 377 -36.80 28.07 -204.76
C LYS A 377 -37.33 29.48 -205.08
N ILE A 378 -37.27 30.39 -204.11
CA ILE A 378 -37.71 31.79 -204.28
C ILE A 378 -36.83 32.50 -205.31
N SER A 379 -35.50 32.38 -205.22
CA SER A 379 -34.60 32.99 -206.20
C SER A 379 -34.81 32.51 -207.64
N LYS A 380 -35.18 31.24 -207.85
CA LYS A 380 -35.49 30.71 -209.19
C LYS A 380 -36.79 31.28 -209.77
N LEU A 381 -37.82 31.49 -208.94
CA LEU A 381 -39.10 32.07 -209.37
C LEU A 381 -38.98 33.58 -209.64
N GLU A 382 -38.16 34.29 -208.86
CA GLU A 382 -37.89 35.71 -209.08
C GLU A 382 -37.13 35.97 -210.39
N GLY A 383 -36.26 35.05 -210.81
CA GLY A 383 -35.59 35.11 -212.11
C GLY A 383 -36.53 34.96 -213.31
N LEU A 384 -37.54 34.09 -213.20
CA LEU A 384 -38.53 33.84 -214.26
C LEU A 384 -39.46 35.05 -214.48
N CYS A 385 -39.90 35.69 -213.39
CA CYS A 385 -40.78 36.88 -213.45
C CYS A 385 -40.12 38.08 -214.15
N ARG A 386 -38.79 38.27 -213.99
CA ARG A 386 -38.08 39.37 -214.65
C ARG A 386 -37.95 39.17 -216.17
N MET A 387 -37.77 37.94 -216.64
CA MET A 387 -37.73 37.66 -218.09
C MET A 387 -39.09 37.86 -218.74
N LEU A 388 -40.18 37.37 -218.12
CA LEU A 388 -41.54 37.54 -218.62
C LEU A 388 -42.01 39.01 -218.62
N GLN A 389 -41.54 39.83 -217.67
CA GLN A 389 -41.83 41.27 -217.66
C GLN A 389 -41.05 42.05 -218.74
N ALA A 390 -39.83 41.62 -219.06
CA ALA A 390 -39.05 42.24 -220.14
C ALA A 390 -39.67 41.95 -221.52
N GLU A 391 -40.22 40.75 -221.73
CA GLU A 391 -40.86 40.35 -222.98
C GLU A 391 -42.22 41.05 -223.21
N ARG A 392 -43.01 41.24 -222.13
CA ARG A 392 -44.28 41.98 -222.18
C ARG A 392 -44.12 43.46 -222.53
N ASN A 393 -43.04 44.10 -222.10
CA ASN A 393 -42.80 45.51 -222.40
C ASN A 393 -42.33 45.71 -223.86
N ARG A 394 -41.66 44.72 -224.45
CA ARG A 394 -41.22 44.77 -225.86
C ARG A 394 -42.39 44.68 -226.86
N LEU A 395 -43.40 43.87 -226.54
CA LEU A 395 -44.61 43.69 -227.38
C LEU A 395 -45.60 44.86 -227.32
N LYS A 396 -45.53 45.73 -226.31
CA LYS A 396 -46.43 46.89 -226.18
C LYS A 396 -46.03 48.07 -227.06
N ASP A 397 -44.75 48.21 -227.40
CA ASP A 397 -44.26 49.34 -228.19
C ASP A 397 -44.32 49.09 -229.71
N GLU A 398 -44.49 47.84 -230.16
CA GLU A 398 -44.62 47.49 -231.59
C GLU A 398 -46.06 47.59 -232.15
N GLN A 399 -47.08 47.80 -231.31
CA GLN A 399 -48.49 47.70 -231.74
C GLN A 399 -49.25 49.02 -231.98
N ASN A 400 -48.62 50.20 -231.91
CA ASN A 400 -49.34 51.47 -232.10
C ASN A 400 -48.80 52.39 -233.22
N LYS A 401 -48.07 51.83 -234.20
CA LYS A 401 -47.85 52.44 -235.52
C LYS A 401 -48.53 51.58 -236.59
N GLU A 402 -49.43 52.21 -237.35
CA GLU A 402 -50.09 51.77 -238.59
C GLU A 402 -51.37 50.90 -238.50
N THR A 403 -52.50 51.57 -238.25
CA THR A 403 -53.65 51.59 -239.20
C THR A 403 -54.41 52.93 -239.06
N ALA A 404 -54.39 53.74 -240.11
CA ALA A 404 -55.36 54.80 -240.41
C ALA A 404 -56.34 54.22 -241.47
N PRO A 405 -57.61 54.69 -241.65
CA PRO A 405 -57.88 56.02 -242.22
C PRO A 405 -59.20 56.73 -241.80
N ALA A 406 -59.23 58.04 -242.10
CA ALA A 406 -60.34 58.90 -242.56
C ALA A 406 -61.79 58.68 -242.04
N SER A 407 -62.21 59.58 -241.14
CA SER A 407 -63.06 60.74 -241.49
C SER A 407 -62.76 61.90 -240.55
#